data_AF-A0AAD5WH72-F1
#
_entry.id   AF-A0AAD5WH72-F1
#
_cell.length_a   1.000
_cell.length_b   1.000
_cell.length_c   1.000
_cell.angle_alpha   90.00
_cell.angle_beta   90.00
_cell.angle_gamma   90.00
#
_symmetry.space_group_name_H-M   'P 1'
#
loop_
_entity.id
_entity.type
_entity.pdbx_description
1 polymer ?
#
loop_
_entity_poly.entity_id
_entity_poly.type
_entity_poly.pdbx_seq_one_letter_code
_entity_poly.pdbx_strand_id
1 'polypeptide(L)'
;MNLEQYAKNRPGVSCITHCFVHDGGVCYHHATAAVTLLALHLRQTVPFENATVKCFRRLSVSEEVQRMIQSCMVSQIGAKLQQEAAEKTANTWPDKHTFVPWVIVNGISLKSKQTMINNLPYLLCEWYIGDNKIPFCRSEKRKRMFKIWLEKILFIAVIANSSIVD
;
A
#
# COMPACT_ATOMS: atom_id res chain seq x y z
N MET A 1 8.90 -1.09 -11.50
CA MET A 1 10.11 -0.82 -10.69
C MET A 1 10.74 -2.15 -10.35
N ASN A 2 12.02 -2.34 -10.66
CA ASN A 2 12.74 -3.58 -10.35
C ASN A 2 13.17 -3.60 -8.87
N LEU A 3 13.51 -4.78 -8.35
CA LEU A 3 13.89 -5.00 -6.94
C LEU A 3 15.11 -4.17 -6.52
N GLU A 4 16.05 -3.96 -7.45
CA GLU A 4 17.28 -3.21 -7.20
C GLU A 4 17.02 -1.72 -6.99
N GLN A 5 16.16 -1.11 -7.82
CA GLN A 5 15.74 0.29 -7.66
C GLN A 5 14.92 0.47 -6.38
N TYR A 6 14.13 -0.52 -5.99
CA TYR A 6 13.40 -0.49 -4.72
C TYR A 6 14.36 -0.52 -3.51
N ALA A 7 15.39 -1.39 -3.54
CA ALA A 7 16.38 -1.49 -2.48
C ALA A 7 17.20 -0.20 -2.30
N LYS A 8 17.62 0.45 -3.40
CA LYS A 8 18.38 1.71 -3.36
C LYS A 8 17.59 2.86 -2.72
N ASN A 9 16.26 2.87 -2.90
CA ASN A 9 15.41 3.99 -2.45
C ASN A 9 14.80 3.78 -1.05
N ARG A 10 14.99 2.60 -0.45
CA ARG A 10 14.42 2.26 0.87
C ARG A 10 14.78 3.26 1.97
N PRO A 11 16.06 3.65 2.17
CA PRO A 11 16.44 4.59 3.23
C PRO A 11 15.67 5.90 3.16
N GLY A 12 15.51 6.44 1.94
CA GLY A 12 14.75 7.66 1.70
C GLY A 12 13.27 7.54 2.04
N VAL A 13 12.62 6.44 1.66
CA VAL A 13 11.21 6.21 2.04
C VAL A 13 11.05 6.09 3.56
N SER A 14 11.94 5.37 4.25
CA SER A 14 11.88 5.25 5.72
C SER A 14 12.13 6.56 6.45
N CYS A 15 13.07 7.37 5.98
CA CYS A 15 13.37 8.68 6.57
C CYS A 15 12.23 9.67 6.39
N ILE A 16 11.63 9.68 5.19
CA ILE A 16 10.38 10.40 4.93
C ILE A 16 9.36 9.97 5.98
N THR A 17 9.00 8.68 6.07
CA THR A 17 8.03 8.18 7.04
C THR A 17 8.38 8.50 8.51
N HIS A 18 9.64 8.46 8.89
CA HIS A 18 10.08 8.70 10.27
C HIS A 18 9.99 10.18 10.68
N CYS A 19 10.48 11.11 9.83
CA CYS A 19 10.31 12.55 10.04
C CYS A 19 8.84 12.94 10.18
N PHE A 20 7.94 12.19 9.53
CA PHE A 20 6.50 12.42 9.61
C PHE A 20 5.85 12.02 10.95
N VAL A 21 6.51 11.21 11.78
CA VAL A 21 5.93 10.63 13.01
C VAL A 21 6.45 11.30 14.30
N HIS A 22 7.68 11.86 14.30
CA HIS A 22 8.34 12.29 15.54
C HIS A 22 8.30 13.81 15.86
N ASP A 23 8.12 14.70 14.89
CA ASP A 23 8.22 16.17 15.13
C ASP A 23 6.87 16.86 15.41
N GLY A 24 6.19 16.48 16.49
CA GLY A 24 5.21 17.37 17.15
C GLY A 24 3.99 17.82 16.32
N GLY A 25 3.56 17.04 15.32
CA GLY A 25 2.27 17.25 14.63
C GLY A 25 2.29 18.15 13.38
N VAL A 26 3.43 18.77 13.02
CA VAL A 26 3.50 19.62 11.81
C VAL A 26 3.49 18.80 10.51
N CYS A 27 3.95 17.54 10.58
CA CYS A 27 4.20 16.73 9.39
C CYS A 27 3.06 15.72 9.08
N TYR A 28 2.14 15.45 10.02
CA TYR A 28 1.17 14.35 9.96
C TYR A 28 0.26 14.36 8.70
N HIS A 29 -0.09 15.54 8.19
CA HIS A 29 -0.98 15.68 7.03
C HIS A 29 -0.33 15.35 5.68
N HIS A 30 1.00 15.32 5.58
CA HIS A 30 1.70 15.15 4.30
C HIS A 30 2.39 13.80 4.13
N ALA A 31 2.49 12.97 5.17
CA ALA A 31 3.22 11.70 5.12
C ALA A 31 2.70 10.73 4.06
N THR A 32 1.40 10.43 4.12
CA THR A 32 0.73 9.50 3.20
C THR A 32 0.74 10.06 1.78
N ALA A 33 0.52 11.37 1.62
CA ALA A 33 0.58 12.04 0.34
C ALA A 33 2.00 12.00 -0.24
N ALA A 34 3.03 12.19 0.59
CA ALA A 34 4.43 12.19 0.18
C ALA A 34 4.88 10.82 -0.31
N VAL A 35 4.60 9.76 0.47
CA VAL A 35 4.95 8.39 0.09
C VAL A 35 4.18 7.96 -1.17
N THR A 36 2.90 8.31 -1.27
CA THR A 36 2.08 7.98 -2.45
C THR A 36 2.60 8.69 -3.70
N LEU A 37 2.85 9.99 -3.61
CA LEU A 37 3.34 10.78 -4.73
C LEU A 37 4.74 10.35 -5.16
N LEU A 38 5.62 10.05 -4.20
CA LEU A 38 6.95 9.52 -4.47
C LEU A 38 6.86 8.17 -5.18
N ALA A 39 6.02 7.26 -4.70
CA ALA A 39 5.79 5.97 -5.33
C ALA A 39 5.26 6.10 -6.77
N LEU A 40 4.39 7.08 -7.05
CA LEU A 40 3.91 7.36 -8.41
C LEU A 40 5.04 7.81 -9.35
N HIS A 41 5.91 8.72 -8.91
CA HIS A 41 7.05 9.17 -9.71
C HIS A 41 8.09 8.07 -9.95
N LEU A 42 8.39 7.28 -8.91
CA LEU A 42 9.32 6.15 -9.03
C LEU A 42 8.79 5.06 -9.99
N ARG A 43 7.47 4.86 -10.06
CA ARG A 43 6.86 3.99 -11.09
C ARG A 43 7.07 4.51 -12.50
N GLN A 44 7.11 5.83 -12.68
CA GLN A 44 7.42 6.49 -13.94
C GLN A 44 8.94 6.58 -14.19
N THR A 45 9.77 5.83 -13.47
CA THR A 45 11.24 5.80 -13.61
C THR A 45 11.92 7.14 -13.35
N VAL A 46 11.26 8.08 -12.68
CA VAL A 46 11.88 9.32 -12.23
C VAL A 46 12.93 8.98 -11.15
N PRO A 47 14.17 9.49 -11.23
CA PRO A 47 15.17 9.30 -10.17
C PRO A 47 14.65 9.75 -8.81
N PHE A 48 15.10 9.09 -7.75
CA PHE A 48 14.56 9.30 -6.40
C PHE A 48 14.73 10.74 -5.91
N GLU A 49 15.88 11.35 -6.17
CA GLU A 49 16.20 12.73 -5.80
C GLU A 49 15.25 13.70 -6.50
N ASN A 50 15.04 13.50 -7.81
CA ASN A 50 14.13 14.33 -8.61
C ASN A 50 12.68 14.15 -8.18
N ALA A 51 12.27 12.91 -7.87
CA ALA A 51 10.93 12.59 -7.39
C ALA A 51 10.69 13.23 -6.01
N THR A 52 11.69 13.19 -5.13
CA THR A 52 11.67 13.78 -3.79
C THR A 52 11.53 15.30 -3.85
N VAL A 53 12.30 15.99 -4.71
CA VAL A 53 12.17 17.44 -4.91
C VAL A 53 10.79 17.83 -5.43
N LYS A 54 10.27 17.12 -6.44
CA LYS A 54 8.90 17.34 -6.95
C LYS A 54 7.86 17.13 -5.86
N CYS A 55 8.08 16.14 -4.99
CA CYS A 55 7.20 15.83 -3.88
C CYS A 55 7.18 16.93 -2.83
N PHE A 56 8.35 17.37 -2.39
CA PHE A 56 8.49 18.45 -1.42
C PHE A 56 7.86 19.74 -1.90
N ARG A 57 8.06 20.09 -3.18
CA ARG A 57 7.44 21.27 -3.79
C ARG A 57 5.91 21.15 -3.84
N ARG A 58 5.38 20.00 -4.23
CA ARG A 58 3.93 19.80 -4.38
C ARG A 58 3.18 19.80 -3.04
N LEU A 59 3.85 19.35 -1.98
CA LEU A 59 3.30 19.28 -0.63
C LEU A 59 3.72 20.46 0.25
N SER A 60 4.39 21.46 -0.32
CA SER A 60 4.90 22.64 0.40
C SER A 60 5.68 22.26 1.67
N VAL A 61 6.53 21.23 1.58
CA VAL A 61 7.37 20.78 2.69
C VAL A 61 8.45 21.84 2.96
N SER A 62 8.55 22.34 4.20
CA SER A 62 9.48 23.41 4.57
C SER A 62 10.94 22.97 4.39
N GLU A 63 11.85 23.92 4.13
CA GLU A 63 13.28 23.62 3.97
C GLU A 63 13.87 22.92 5.20
N GLU A 64 13.43 23.27 6.40
CA GLU A 64 13.84 22.63 7.64
C GLU A 64 13.51 21.14 7.63
N VAL A 65 12.27 20.78 7.30
CA VAL A 65 11.84 19.37 7.19
C VAL A 65 12.59 18.65 6.08
N GLN A 66 12.84 19.31 4.95
CA GLN A 66 13.65 18.73 3.85
C GLN A 66 15.07 18.42 4.32
N ARG A 67 15.72 19.33 5.06
CA ARG A 67 17.06 19.11 5.62
C ARG A 67 17.08 17.97 6.63
N MET A 68 16.06 17.86 7.47
CA MET A 68 15.92 16.74 8.42
C MET A 68 15.80 15.40 7.69
N ILE A 69 14.96 15.32 6.66
CA ILE A 69 14.81 14.10 5.85
C ILE A 69 16.15 13.75 5.17
N GLN A 70 16.82 14.73 4.56
CA GLN A 70 18.13 14.51 3.91
C GLN A 70 19.20 14.04 4.90
N SER A 71 19.26 14.65 6.08
CA SER A 71 20.17 14.23 7.16
C SER A 71 19.88 12.81 7.62
N CYS A 72 18.60 12.43 7.76
CA CYS A 72 18.23 11.06 8.08
C CYS A 72 18.75 10.06 7.03
N MET A 73 18.63 10.38 5.74
CA MET A 73 18.99 9.46 4.65
C MET A 73 20.48 9.07 4.65
N VAL A 74 21.35 9.96 5.12
CA VAL A 74 22.80 9.77 5.12
C VAL A 74 23.37 9.44 6.51
N SER A 75 22.52 9.37 7.53
CA SER A 75 22.93 9.09 8.91
C SER A 75 22.59 7.65 9.34
N GLN A 76 23.08 7.26 10.53
CA GLN A 76 22.76 5.97 11.13
C GLN A 76 21.26 5.80 11.45
N ILE A 77 20.50 6.89 11.53
CA ILE A 77 19.05 6.85 11.76
C ILE A 77 18.37 6.11 10.59
N GLY A 78 18.71 6.45 9.34
CA GLY A 78 18.20 5.76 8.16
C GLY A 78 18.50 4.26 8.18
N ALA A 79 19.73 3.89 8.55
CA ALA A 79 20.14 2.48 8.66
C ALA A 79 19.36 1.73 9.75
N LYS A 80 19.19 2.34 10.92
CA LYS A 80 18.40 1.77 12.02
C LYS A 80 16.93 1.56 11.63
N LEU A 81 16.32 2.54 10.98
CA LEU A 81 14.93 2.43 10.50
C LEU A 81 14.77 1.29 9.47
N GLN A 82 15.77 1.08 8.60
CA GLN A 82 15.79 -0.07 7.69
C GLN A 82 15.88 -1.39 8.43
N GLN A 83 16.75 -1.47 9.44
CA GLN A 83 16.91 -2.67 10.25
C GLN A 83 15.60 -3.00 10.99
N GLU A 84 14.96 -2.03 11.65
CA GLU A 84 13.69 -2.23 12.34
C GLU A 84 12.58 -2.69 11.38
N ALA A 85 12.52 -2.14 10.17
CA ALA A 85 11.57 -2.58 9.14
C ALA A 85 11.86 -4.00 8.66
N ALA A 86 13.14 -4.37 8.51
CA ALA A 86 13.56 -5.73 8.15
C ALA A 86 13.20 -6.73 9.24
N GLU A 87 13.44 -6.41 10.51
CA GLU A 87 13.08 -7.25 11.66
C GLU A 87 11.57 -7.46 11.74
N LYS A 88 10.77 -6.40 11.58
CA LYS A 88 9.29 -6.51 11.52
C LYS A 88 8.84 -7.41 10.37
N THR A 89 9.49 -7.32 9.21
CA THR A 89 9.18 -8.14 8.03
C THR A 89 9.61 -9.60 8.21
N ALA A 90 10.72 -9.87 8.89
CA ALA A 90 11.19 -11.23 9.19
C ALA A 90 10.29 -11.91 10.22
N ASN A 91 9.73 -11.13 11.15
CA ASN A 91 8.89 -11.61 12.25
C ASN A 91 7.39 -11.69 11.91
N THR A 92 7.00 -11.61 10.63
CA THR A 92 5.60 -11.81 10.24
C THR A 92 5.12 -13.22 10.59
N TRP A 93 3.84 -13.32 10.94
CA TRP A 93 3.20 -14.56 11.41
C TRP A 93 1.75 -14.67 10.87
N PRO A 94 1.23 -15.88 10.58
CA PRO A 94 1.92 -17.16 10.60
C PRO A 94 2.85 -17.37 9.40
N ASP A 95 2.48 -16.86 8.23
CA ASP A 95 3.26 -17.08 7.02
C ASP A 95 4.36 -16.02 6.86
N LYS A 96 5.53 -16.47 6.38
CA LYS A 96 6.66 -15.59 6.08
C LYS A 96 6.48 -14.85 4.76
N HIS A 97 6.91 -13.59 4.76
CA HIS A 97 6.99 -12.75 3.57
C HIS A 97 7.89 -13.41 2.50
N THR A 98 7.36 -13.61 1.29
CA THR A 98 8.09 -14.24 0.18
C THR A 98 8.12 -13.41 -1.10
N PHE A 99 7.28 -12.37 -1.21
CA PHE A 99 7.21 -11.46 -2.34
C PHE A 99 6.54 -10.15 -1.95
N VAL A 100 6.72 -9.11 -2.75
CA VAL A 100 6.10 -7.80 -2.56
C VAL A 100 5.02 -7.53 -3.63
N PRO A 101 3.94 -6.78 -3.31
CA PRO A 101 3.55 -6.34 -1.97
C PRO A 101 3.04 -7.51 -1.11
N TRP A 102 3.18 -7.36 0.22
CA TRP A 102 2.71 -8.34 1.20
C TRP A 102 1.89 -7.65 2.27
N VAL A 103 0.66 -8.13 2.46
CA VAL A 103 -0.33 -7.48 3.30
C VAL A 103 -0.52 -8.29 4.57
N ILE A 104 -0.49 -7.59 5.70
CA ILE A 104 -0.74 -8.11 7.04
C ILE A 104 -1.99 -7.42 7.55
N VAL A 105 -2.97 -8.19 8.02
CA VAL A 105 -4.22 -7.65 8.56
C VAL A 105 -4.40 -8.16 9.97
N ASN A 106 -4.59 -7.25 10.93
CA ASN A 106 -4.71 -7.57 12.36
C ASN A 106 -3.54 -8.42 12.88
N GLY A 107 -2.33 -8.17 12.40
CA GLY A 107 -1.13 -8.94 12.76
C GLY A 107 -1.02 -10.32 12.10
N ILE A 108 -1.99 -10.71 11.28
CA ILE A 108 -2.02 -12.03 10.61
C ILE A 108 -1.55 -11.89 9.16
N SER A 109 -0.57 -12.72 8.82
CA SER A 109 0.07 -12.86 7.51
C SER A 109 -0.30 -14.21 6.91
N LEU A 110 -1.23 -14.21 5.95
CA LEU A 110 -1.68 -15.43 5.27
C LEU A 110 -1.26 -15.41 3.80
N LYS A 111 -0.38 -16.33 3.40
CA LYS A 111 0.09 -16.50 2.01
C LYS A 111 -1.07 -16.78 1.07
N SER A 112 -2.01 -17.63 1.50
CA SER A 112 -3.20 -18.00 0.73
C SER A 112 -4.14 -16.83 0.42
N LYS A 113 -4.00 -15.71 1.16
CA LYS A 113 -4.82 -14.50 0.98
C LYS A 113 -4.11 -13.39 0.21
N GLN A 114 -2.82 -13.51 -0.07
CA GLN A 114 -2.07 -12.46 -0.78
C GLN A 114 -2.54 -12.27 -2.22
N THR A 115 -3.05 -13.32 -2.87
CA THR A 115 -3.67 -13.23 -4.22
C THR A 115 -4.99 -12.44 -4.19
N MET A 116 -5.60 -12.28 -3.02
CA MET A 116 -6.83 -11.53 -2.83
C MET A 116 -6.59 -10.03 -2.59
N ILE A 117 -5.36 -9.52 -2.80
CA ILE A 117 -5.04 -8.11 -2.57
C ILE A 117 -5.97 -7.16 -3.36
N ASN A 118 -6.42 -7.55 -4.54
CA ASN A 118 -7.38 -6.77 -5.34
C ASN A 118 -8.78 -6.72 -4.71
N ASN A 119 -9.10 -7.69 -3.85
CA ASN A 119 -10.35 -7.75 -3.09
C ASN A 119 -10.19 -7.14 -1.69
N LEU A 120 -9.02 -6.59 -1.34
CA LEU A 120 -8.76 -6.02 -0.01
C LEU A 120 -9.80 -4.96 0.40
N PRO A 121 -10.24 -4.02 -0.46
CA PRO A 121 -11.27 -3.05 -0.06
C PRO A 121 -12.58 -3.72 0.37
N TYR A 122 -12.98 -4.79 -0.31
CA TYR A 122 -14.14 -5.57 0.05
C TYR A 122 -13.94 -6.35 1.37
N LEU A 123 -12.78 -6.99 1.54
CA LEU A 123 -12.46 -7.76 2.75
C LEU A 123 -12.43 -6.88 4.00
N LEU A 124 -11.86 -5.66 3.90
CA LEU A 124 -11.88 -4.68 4.97
C LEU A 124 -13.31 -4.32 5.40
N CYS A 125 -14.22 -4.22 4.44
CA CYS A 125 -15.64 -3.96 4.69
C CYS A 125 -16.38 -5.13 5.35
N GLU A 126 -15.95 -6.37 5.13
CA GLU A 126 -16.50 -7.56 5.78
C GLU A 126 -15.95 -7.73 7.21
N TRP A 127 -14.68 -7.40 7.44
CA TRP A 127 -14.04 -7.51 8.75
C TRP A 127 -14.30 -6.34 9.69
N TYR A 128 -14.89 -5.25 9.19
CA TYR A 128 -15.22 -4.09 9.99
C TYR A 128 -16.40 -4.39 10.94
N ILE A 129 -16.11 -4.33 12.24
CA ILE A 129 -17.08 -4.59 13.33
C ILE A 129 -17.66 -3.32 13.96
N GLY A 130 -17.33 -2.14 13.43
CA GLY A 130 -17.81 -0.88 14.00
C GLY A 130 -19.26 -0.56 13.64
N ASP A 131 -19.92 0.22 14.49
CA ASP A 131 -21.35 0.57 14.31
C ASP A 131 -21.57 1.58 13.18
N ASN A 132 -20.56 2.41 12.90
CA ASN A 132 -20.66 3.46 11.89
C ASN A 132 -20.63 2.86 10.48
N LYS A 133 -21.71 3.08 9.73
CA LYS A 133 -21.80 2.64 8.32
C LYS A 133 -20.77 3.37 7.47
N ILE A 134 -19.85 2.64 6.87
CA ILE A 134 -18.90 3.17 5.89
C ILE A 134 -19.59 3.23 4.51
N PRO A 135 -19.81 4.41 3.91
CA PRO A 135 -20.51 4.53 2.62
C PRO A 135 -19.87 3.70 1.49
N PHE A 136 -18.54 3.65 1.47
CA PHE A 136 -17.77 2.83 0.54
C PHE A 136 -18.12 1.33 0.63
N CYS A 137 -18.33 0.80 1.84
CA CYS A 137 -18.68 -0.62 2.00
C CYS A 137 -20.04 -0.97 1.42
N ARG A 138 -20.96 0.00 1.35
CA ARG A 138 -22.25 -0.19 0.70
C ARG A 138 -22.12 -0.36 -0.82
N SER A 139 -21.24 0.43 -1.46
CA SER A 139 -21.04 0.35 -2.91
C SER A 139 -20.28 -0.93 -3.32
N GLU A 140 -19.30 -1.37 -2.53
CA GLU A 140 -18.57 -2.61 -2.79
C GLU A 140 -19.44 -3.86 -2.67
N LYS A 141 -20.32 -3.92 -1.65
CA LYS A 141 -21.32 -5.01 -1.54
C LYS A 141 -22.21 -5.09 -2.77
N ARG A 142 -22.65 -3.95 -3.31
CA ARG A 142 -23.48 -3.88 -4.53
C ARG A 142 -22.73 -4.38 -5.77
N LYS A 143 -21.46 -4.00 -5.96
CA LYS A 143 -20.63 -4.48 -7.08
C LYS A 143 -20.42 -5.99 -7.04
N ARG A 144 -20.14 -6.56 -5.86
CA ARG A 144 -19.99 -8.01 -5.69
C ARG A 144 -21.29 -8.75 -6.01
N MET A 145 -22.42 -8.26 -5.52
CA MET A 145 -23.74 -8.85 -5.83
C MET A 145 -24.03 -8.85 -7.33
N PHE A 146 -23.75 -7.73 -8.01
CA PHE A 146 -23.91 -7.63 -9.45
C PHE A 146 -22.99 -8.59 -10.22
N LYS A 147 -21.72 -8.72 -9.79
CA LYS A 147 -20.78 -9.67 -10.39
C LYS A 147 -21.25 -11.13 -10.25
N ILE A 148 -21.69 -11.54 -9.05
CA ILE A 148 -22.22 -12.90 -8.81
C ILE A 148 -23.47 -13.15 -9.66
N TRP A 149 -24.35 -12.15 -9.77
CA TRP A 149 -25.55 -12.24 -10.59
C TRP A 149 -25.21 -12.39 -12.08
N LEU A 150 -24.25 -11.62 -12.59
CA LEU A 150 -23.74 -11.76 -13.96
C LEU A 150 -23.11 -13.13 -14.23
N GLU A 151 -22.26 -13.63 -13.32
CA GLU A 151 -21.65 -14.96 -13.46
C GLU A 151 -22.71 -16.07 -13.50
N LYS A 152 -23.76 -15.97 -12.68
CA LYS A 152 -24.89 -16.91 -12.71
C LYS A 152 -25.67 -16.84 -14.02
N ILE A 153 -25.92 -15.64 -14.56
CA ILE A 153 -26.58 -15.49 -15.87
C ILE A 153 -25.71 -16.06 -16.98
N LEU A 154 -24.41 -15.78 -16.97
CA LEU A 154 -23.47 -16.30 -17.95
C LEU A 154 -23.46 -17.83 -17.94
N PHE A 155 -23.48 -18.44 -16.75
CA PHE A 155 -23.55 -19.89 -16.59
C PHE A 155 -24.86 -20.47 -17.12
N ILE A 156 -26.00 -19.83 -16.85
CA ILE A 156 -27.30 -20.22 -17.41
C ILE A 156 -27.31 -20.11 -18.94
N ALA A 157 -26.75 -19.04 -19.50
CA ALA A 157 -26.67 -18.84 -20.95
C ALA A 157 -25.77 -19.89 -21.63
N VAL A 158 -24.66 -20.28 -20.99
CA VAL A 158 -23.79 -21.37 -21.47
C VAL A 158 -24.53 -22.71 -21.46
N ILE A 159 -25.27 -23.04 -20.39
CA ILE A 159 -26.09 -24.26 -20.32
C ILE A 159 -27.18 -24.25 -21.39
N ALA A 160 -27.91 -23.14 -21.53
CA ALA A 160 -28.99 -23.02 -22.51
C ALA A 160 -28.48 -23.20 -23.95
N ASN A 161 -27.29 -22.69 -24.28
CA ASN A 161 -26.68 -22.90 -25.60
C ASN A 161 -26.14 -24.32 -25.83
N SER A 162 -25.83 -25.07 -24.78
CA SER A 162 -25.40 -26.47 -24.91
C SER A 162 -26.59 -27.44 -25.04
N SER A 163 -27.79 -27.04 -24.65
CA SER A 163 -29.04 -27.80 -24.87
C SER A 163 -29.70 -27.59 -26.25
N ILE A 164 -29.10 -26.77 -27.13
CA ILE A 164 -29.66 -26.44 -28.47
C ILE A 164 -28.93 -27.21 -29.61
N VAL A 165 -27.91 -28.01 -29.31
CA VAL A 165 -27.09 -28.74 -30.31
C VAL A 165 -27.35 -30.26 -30.33
N ASP A 166 -28.37 -30.75 -29.61
CA ASP A 166 -28.85 -32.15 -29.70
C ASP A 166 -30.23 -32.23 -30.35
#